data_AF-A0A923KUP4-F1
#
_entry.id   AF-A0A923KUP4-F1
#
_cell.length_a   1.000
_cell.length_b   1.000
_cell.length_c   1.000
_cell.angle_alpha   90.00
_cell.angle_beta   90.00
_cell.angle_gamma   90.00
#
_symmetry.space_group_name_H-M   'P 1'
#
loop_
_entity.id
_entity.type
_entity.pdbx_description
1 polymer ?
#
loop_
_entity_poly.entity_id
_entity_poly.type
_entity_poly.pdbx_seq_one_letter_code
_entity_poly.pdbx_strand_id
1 'polypeptide(L)' 'VAETATATANSFTVSAPAGLASITVGGTNVTLAQLNALGGTPITITTGKGSLVLTGYNSSTGVVSYT' A
#
# COMPACT_ATOMS: atom_id res chain seq x y z
N VAL A 1 14.52 5.06 -24.48
CA VAL A 1 13.23 5.30 -23.79
C VAL A 1 13.28 4.51 -22.50
N ALA A 2 13.10 5.15 -21.35
CA ALA A 2 12.92 4.38 -20.12
C ALA A 2 11.54 3.74 -20.24
N GLU A 3 11.48 2.43 -20.35
CA GLU A 3 10.24 1.67 -20.16
C GLU A 3 9.94 1.71 -18.66
N THR A 4 9.51 2.88 -18.19
CA THR A 4 8.85 2.98 -16.90
C THR A 4 7.54 2.26 -17.10
N ALA A 5 7.56 0.94 -16.90
CA ALA A 5 6.35 0.15 -16.74
C ALA A 5 5.51 0.93 -15.73
N THR A 6 4.47 1.59 -16.21
CA THR A 6 3.42 2.17 -15.39
C THR A 6 2.75 0.98 -14.75
N ALA A 7 3.37 0.47 -13.70
CA ALA A 7 2.79 -0.40 -12.71
C ALA A 7 1.51 0.36 -12.33
N THR A 8 0.35 -0.15 -12.76
CA THR A 8 -0.90 0.59 -12.76
C THR A 8 -1.15 1.03 -11.33
N ALA A 9 -0.76 2.27 -11.03
CA ALA A 9 -0.67 2.76 -9.67
C ALA A 9 -2.09 3.08 -9.23
N ASN A 10 -2.83 2.03 -8.89
CA ASN A 10 -4.13 2.14 -8.31
C ASN A 10 -3.93 2.58 -6.86
N SER A 11 -4.81 3.45 -6.40
CA SER A 11 -4.80 3.93 -5.02
C SER A 11 -6.11 3.56 -4.36
N PHE A 12 -6.06 3.04 -3.14
CA PHE A 12 -7.25 2.87 -2.31
C PHE A 12 -7.19 3.83 -1.15
N THR A 13 -8.34 4.44 -0.84
CA THR A 13 -8.46 5.35 0.31
C THR A 13 -8.93 4.53 1.49
N VAL A 14 -8.11 4.46 2.53
CA VAL A 14 -8.51 3.88 3.82
C VAL A 14 -8.78 5.03 4.77
N SER A 15 -10.03 5.20 5.18
CA SER A 15 -10.38 6.19 6.20
C SER A 15 -10.38 5.50 7.57
N ALA A 16 -9.41 5.83 8.44
CA ALA A 16 -9.57 5.61 9.89
C ALA A 16 -9.52 6.95 10.63
N PRO A 17 -10.68 7.49 11.03
CA PRO A 17 -10.79 8.75 11.75
C PRO A 17 -10.06 8.78 13.10
N ALA A 18 -9.81 7.60 13.70
CA ALA A 18 -9.10 7.45 14.97
C ALA A 18 -7.60 7.12 14.81
N GLY A 19 -7.09 7.06 13.57
CA GLY A 19 -5.74 6.59 13.26
C GLY A 19 -5.72 5.13 12.81
N LEU A 20 -5.00 4.87 11.72
CA LEU A 20 -4.96 3.57 11.05
C LEU A 20 -3.95 2.61 11.69
N ALA A 21 -4.11 2.09 12.91
CA ALA A 21 -3.06 1.28 13.56
C ALA A 21 -2.43 0.17 12.67
N SER A 22 -3.26 -0.55 11.92
CA SER A 22 -2.84 -1.53 10.91
C SER A 22 -3.96 -1.81 9.91
N ILE A 23 -3.60 -2.25 8.71
CA ILE A 23 -4.51 -2.76 7.70
C ILE A 23 -4.17 -4.22 7.39
N THR A 24 -5.17 -5.04 7.09
CA THR A 24 -4.97 -6.41 6.62
C THR A 24 -5.35 -6.47 5.16
N VAL A 25 -4.37 -6.74 4.31
CA VAL A 25 -4.57 -6.87 2.86
C VAL A 25 -4.17 -8.28 2.47
N GLY A 26 -5.07 -9.03 1.84
CA GLY A 26 -4.77 -10.39 1.37
C GLY A 26 -4.33 -11.38 2.45
N GLY A 27 -4.63 -11.13 3.73
CA GLY A 27 -4.15 -11.92 4.86
C GLY A 27 -2.77 -11.50 5.42
N THR A 28 -2.11 -10.52 4.80
CA THR A 28 -0.90 -9.89 5.35
C THR A 28 -1.31 -8.69 6.20
N ASN A 29 -0.90 -8.70 7.46
CA ASN A 29 -1.12 -7.60 8.37
C ASN A 29 -0.01 -6.55 8.16
N VAL A 30 -0.37 -5.37 7.68
CA VAL A 30 0.53 -4.24 7.45
C VAL A 30 0.22 -3.16 8.47
N THR A 31 1.18 -2.88 9.35
CA THR A 31 1.08 -1.84 10.37
C THR A 31 1.38 -0.44 9.81
N LEU A 32 1.04 0.62 10.54
CA LEU A 32 1.42 2.00 10.17
C LEU A 32 2.92 2.15 9.91
N ALA A 33 3.76 1.52 10.72
CA ALA A 33 5.20 1.61 10.56
C ALA A 33 5.64 1.02 9.21
N GLN A 34 5.04 -0.10 8.82
CA GLN A 34 5.28 -0.72 7.52
C GLN A 34 4.72 0.11 6.37
N LEU A 35 3.51 0.67 6.52
CA LEU A 35 2.92 1.59 5.55
C LEU A 35 3.80 2.84 5.35
N ASN A 36 4.31 3.41 6.44
CA ASN A 36 5.21 4.56 6.40
C ASN A 36 6.59 4.18 5.83
N ALA A 37 7.00 2.92 5.98
CA ALA A 37 8.21 2.38 5.38
C ALA A 37 8.06 2.09 3.87
N LEU A 38 6.84 2.06 3.31
CA LEU A 38 6.61 1.77 1.88
C LEU A 38 7.37 2.71 0.95
N GLY A 39 7.59 3.97 1.37
CA GLY A 39 8.37 4.94 0.59
C GLY A 39 9.83 4.54 0.35
N GLY A 40 10.38 3.59 1.12
CA GLY A 40 11.71 3.02 0.91
C GLY A 40 11.72 1.49 0.78
N THR A 41 10.74 0.81 1.35
CA THR A 41 10.61 -0.65 1.38
C THR A 41 9.22 -1.03 0.88
N PRO A 42 9.03 -1.19 -0.45
CA PRO A 42 7.76 -1.63 -0.99
C PRO A 42 7.38 -3.02 -0.44
N ILE A 43 6.09 -3.20 -0.14
CA ILE A 43 5.57 -4.46 0.41
C ILE A 43 4.73 -5.15 -0.65
N THR A 44 5.18 -6.33 -1.05
CA THR A 44 4.41 -7.24 -1.91
C THR A 44 3.47 -8.09 -1.07
N ILE A 45 2.20 -8.05 -1.40
CA ILE A 45 1.13 -8.83 -0.79
C ILE A 45 0.53 -9.75 -1.84
N THR A 46 0.81 -11.04 -1.71
CA THR A 46 0.21 -12.05 -2.58
C THR A 46 -1.19 -12.37 -2.06
N THR A 47 -2.21 -11.87 -2.77
CA THR A 47 -3.60 -12.24 -2.51
C THR A 47 -3.97 -13.43 -3.40
N GLY A 48 -5.00 -14.21 -3.02
CA GLY A 48 -5.51 -15.29 -3.87
C GLY A 48 -6.05 -14.85 -5.25
N LYS A 49 -6.18 -13.53 -5.49
CA LYS A 49 -6.61 -12.95 -6.77
C LYS A 49 -5.47 -12.31 -7.58
N GLY A 50 -4.26 -12.23 -7.01
CA GLY A 50 -3.12 -11.54 -7.62
C GLY A 50 -2.17 -10.94 -6.60
N SER A 51 -1.01 -10.48 -7.07
CA SER A 51 0.00 -9.79 -6.25
C SER A 51 -0.29 -8.29 -6.22
N LEU A 52 -0.35 -7.71 -5.02
CA LEU A 52 -0.52 -6.28 -4.79
C LEU A 52 0.78 -5.74 -4.21
N VAL A 53 1.45 -4.81 -4.88
CA VAL A 53 2.68 -4.21 -4.36
C VAL A 53 2.35 -2.83 -3.81
N LEU A 54 2.37 -2.68 -2.50
CA LEU A 54 2.26 -1.36 -1.89
C LEU A 54 3.57 -0.60 -2.09
N THR A 55 3.47 0.63 -2.60
CA THR A 55 4.60 1.50 -2.92
C THR A 55 4.60 2.77 -2.10
N GLY A 56 3.46 3.15 -1.53
CA GLY A 56 3.37 4.34 -0.70
C GLY A 56 2.08 4.41 0.12
N TYR A 57 2.12 5.18 1.20
CA TYR A 57 0.97 5.48 2.03
C TYR A 57 1.05 6.92 2.54
N ASN A 58 -0.09 7.61 2.53
CA ASN A 58 -0.28 8.92 3.10
C ASN A 58 -1.16 8.82 4.35
N SER A 59 -0.57 9.00 5.53
CA SER A 59 -1.31 8.94 6.80
C SER A 59 -2.25 10.11 7.04
N SER A 60 -2.05 11.23 6.35
CA SER A 60 -2.88 12.43 6.49
C SER A 60 -4.20 12.30 5.74
N THR A 61 -4.21 11.61 4.60
CA THR A 61 -5.40 11.38 3.77
C THR A 61 -5.90 9.94 3.78
N GLY A 62 -5.11 9.01 4.33
CA GLY A 62 -5.40 7.58 4.32
C GLY A 62 -5.21 6.92 2.94
N VAL A 63 -4.62 7.62 1.98
CA VAL A 63 -4.42 7.10 0.62
C VAL A 63 -3.24 6.14 0.60
N VAL A 64 -3.47 4.91 0.15
CA VAL A 64 -2.42 3.92 -0.09
C VAL A 64 -2.27 3.73 -1.59
N SER A 65 -1.04 3.83 -2.08
CA SER A 65 -0.66 3.58 -3.46
C SER A 65 -0.14 2.15 -3.61
N TYR A 66 -0.67 1.44 -4.61
CA TYR A 66 -0.27 0.07 -4.91
C TYR A 66 -0.22 -0.17 -6.42
N THR A 67 0.48 -1.23 -6.82
CA THR A 67 0.62 -1.65 -8.23
C THR A 67 0.38 -3.13 -8.41
#